data_AF-A0A9J6BLW4-F1
#
_entry.id   AF-A0A9J6BLW4-F1
#
_cell.length_a   1.000
_cell.length_b   1.000
_cell.length_c   1.000
_cell.angle_alpha   90.00
_cell.angle_beta   90.00
_cell.angle_gamma   90.00
#
_symmetry.space_group_name_H-M   'P 1'
#
loop_
_entity.id
_entity.type
_entity.pdbx_description
1 polymer ?
#
loop_
_entity_poly.entity_id
_entity_poly.type
_entity_poly.pdbx_seq_one_letter_code
_entity_poly.pdbx_strand_id
1 'polypeptide(L)'
;MKTIIGVCLLLCLLVTVKSEGGTDVVMSILSQFLSQSSPNVRATTPSGILPKVLNPLNWIPKIPEVPWNPDSELTTPEIIVRHGYQAETHTVQTEDGYLLNMHRIPCGRAGCSDEIRQPVFLQHGILASSADWILSGPEKGIGFILADLGYDVWLSNLRGNTYSRHHTQMSNTDNEFWDFSFHEMAIFDIPAEIDYIYEHRKRIMGEGVLSNDLIYVGHSMGTSALFVMLSELPEYNERIKLFIALAPVAFMSHVKSPLRFLAPFSKDIELDFLVKKLKIPENWHSSLRRVDGMTNEFLKKFSLKFLKIMKFFGQNEFLPQNKIIKWLSKYGCEMNEVENPAGTSTKTVVHYAQEIQESGNFQNFDYGKEENERRYGSEHPTQYNLSNVNVPIALFYAQNDWLAGYQDVKKLYTNLHSAIIIKEYSLKMSEKPPKKTLLQKYEIPVEFLDFDYLKTCTEAKTVEKIVKILRSGEEGYYPDLQKFAEDKLKELKPNSKVFRVEEPAVKIQTPMRKKRN
;
A
#
# COMPACT_ATOMS: atom_id res chain seq x y z
N MET A 1 14.34 -15.82 -12.50
CA MET A 1 14.51 -15.78 -11.04
C MET A 1 14.95 -14.38 -10.62
N LYS A 2 16.08 -13.84 -11.10
CA LYS A 2 16.46 -12.42 -10.90
C LYS A 2 15.39 -11.42 -11.39
N THR A 3 14.82 -11.64 -12.58
CA THR A 3 13.74 -10.80 -13.16
C THR A 3 12.44 -10.85 -12.36
N ILE A 4 12.07 -12.03 -11.85
CA ILE A 4 10.81 -12.23 -11.11
C ILE A 4 10.92 -11.62 -9.71
N ILE A 5 12.05 -11.84 -9.03
CA ILE A 5 12.35 -11.19 -7.74
C ILE A 5 12.38 -9.66 -7.91
N GLY A 6 12.97 -9.15 -9.00
CA GLY A 6 12.97 -7.72 -9.32
C GLY A 6 11.58 -7.14 -9.54
N VAL A 7 10.70 -7.82 -10.29
CA VAL A 7 9.30 -7.39 -10.53
C VAL A 7 8.48 -7.38 -9.23
N CYS A 8 8.68 -8.35 -8.35
CA CYS A 8 7.94 -8.44 -7.08
C CYS A 8 8.42 -7.40 -6.06
N LEU A 9 9.73 -7.15 -5.99
CA LEU A 9 10.32 -6.05 -5.22
C LEU A 9 9.81 -4.69 -5.70
N LEU A 10 9.67 -4.53 -7.02
CA LEU A 10 9.17 -3.32 -7.65
C LEU A 10 7.67 -3.09 -7.39
N LEU A 11 6.87 -4.16 -7.36
CA LEU A 11 5.47 -4.12 -6.91
C LEU A 11 5.34 -3.73 -5.44
N CYS A 12 6.20 -4.28 -4.58
CA CYS A 12 6.27 -3.92 -3.16
C CYS A 12 6.73 -2.47 -2.93
N LEU A 13 7.44 -1.84 -3.88
CA LEU A 13 7.90 -0.45 -3.79
C LEU A 13 6.89 0.54 -4.38
N LEU A 14 6.05 0.14 -5.33
CA LEU A 14 5.13 1.05 -6.02
C LEU A 14 3.70 1.03 -5.49
N VAL A 15 3.26 -0.08 -4.88
CA VAL A 15 1.98 -0.12 -4.14
C VAL A 15 2.09 0.70 -2.84
N THR A 16 3.31 0.97 -2.38
CA THR A 16 3.57 1.36 -1.00
C THR A 16 4.17 2.79 -0.87
N VAL A 17 4.72 3.38 -1.94
CA VAL A 17 5.22 4.77 -1.92
C VAL A 17 4.07 5.76 -2.13
N LYS A 18 3.56 6.33 -1.03
CA LYS A 18 2.61 7.46 -1.03
C LYS A 18 3.27 8.83 -0.74
N SER A 19 4.59 8.94 -0.63
CA SER A 19 5.27 10.20 -0.26
C SER A 19 6.28 10.72 -1.30
N GLU A 20 6.36 12.06 -1.38
CA GLU A 20 7.38 12.80 -2.13
C GLU A 20 8.79 12.43 -1.61
N GLY A 21 9.48 11.52 -2.31
CA GLY A 21 10.85 11.08 -2.01
C GLY A 21 11.12 9.60 -2.25
N GLY A 22 10.11 8.73 -2.15
CA GLY A 22 10.28 7.29 -2.40
C GLY A 22 10.48 6.96 -3.89
N THR A 23 9.93 7.78 -4.78
CA THR A 23 10.05 7.62 -6.24
C THR A 23 11.49 7.73 -6.73
N ASP A 24 12.30 8.64 -6.16
CA ASP A 24 13.67 8.87 -6.61
C ASP A 24 14.61 7.71 -6.21
N VAL A 25 14.36 7.11 -5.05
CA VAL A 25 15.08 5.92 -4.58
C VAL A 25 14.77 4.71 -5.47
N VAL A 26 13.50 4.52 -5.82
CA VAL A 26 13.05 3.44 -6.72
C VAL A 26 13.62 3.61 -8.13
N MET A 27 13.63 4.83 -8.65
CA MET A 27 14.17 5.14 -9.99
C MET A 27 15.70 5.01 -10.04
N SER A 28 16.41 5.35 -8.96
CA SER A 28 17.86 5.14 -8.84
C SER A 28 18.22 3.65 -8.89
N ILE A 29 17.49 2.82 -8.13
CA ILE A 29 17.65 1.35 -8.10
C ILE A 29 17.33 0.75 -9.49
N LEU A 30 16.27 1.22 -10.15
CA LEU A 30 15.89 0.79 -11.51
C LEU A 30 16.98 1.09 -12.54
N SER A 31 17.56 2.29 -12.52
CA SER A 31 18.59 2.69 -13.49
C SER A 31 19.86 1.82 -13.39
N GLN A 32 20.21 1.39 -12.17
CA GLN A 32 21.38 0.55 -11.92
C GLN A 32 21.14 -0.94 -12.19
N PHE A 33 19.90 -1.43 -12.02
CA PHE A 33 19.55 -2.80 -12.40
C PHE A 33 19.48 -2.99 -13.92
N LEU A 34 18.97 -1.98 -14.64
CA LEU A 34 18.85 -2.01 -16.11
C LEU A 34 20.18 -1.78 -16.82
N SER A 35 21.13 -1.06 -16.21
CA SER A 35 22.48 -0.88 -16.77
C SER A 35 23.36 -2.14 -16.69
N GLN A 36 23.00 -3.13 -15.87
CA GLN A 36 23.72 -4.41 -15.76
C GLN A 36 23.28 -5.47 -16.79
N SER A 37 22.31 -5.16 -17.66
CA SER A 37 21.86 -6.04 -18.74
C SER A 37 22.37 -5.60 -20.12
N SER A 38 23.68 -5.35 -20.24
CA SER A 38 24.35 -5.28 -21.55
C SER A 38 25.30 -6.50 -21.68
N PRO A 39 25.15 -7.35 -22.70
CA PRO A 39 25.97 -8.54 -22.85
C PRO A 39 27.25 -8.15 -23.60
N ASN A 40 28.37 -7.97 -22.89
CA ASN A 40 29.72 -8.21 -23.43
C ASN A 40 30.80 -7.93 -22.37
N VAL A 41 31.04 -8.88 -21.46
CA VAL A 41 32.39 -9.07 -20.88
C VAL A 41 32.58 -10.56 -20.58
N ARG A 42 33.39 -11.25 -21.40
CA ARG A 42 34.04 -12.50 -21.00
C ARG A 42 35.12 -12.14 -19.97
N ALA A 43 35.00 -12.62 -18.75
CA ALA A 43 36.13 -12.71 -17.84
C ALA A 43 36.03 -13.98 -17.00
N THR A 44 37.01 -14.85 -17.20
CA THR A 44 37.31 -16.06 -16.46
C THR A 44 37.45 -15.77 -14.97
N THR A 45 36.73 -16.53 -14.14
CA THR A 45 36.96 -16.59 -12.69
C THR A 45 38.19 -17.43 -12.36
N PRO A 46 39.02 -16.99 -11.40
CA PRO A 46 39.61 -17.91 -10.44
C PRO A 46 38.98 -17.73 -9.06
N SER A 47 38.85 -18.87 -8.41
CA SER A 47 38.33 -19.14 -7.07
C SER A 47 38.94 -18.31 -5.93
N GLY A 48 38.06 -17.90 -5.00
CA GLY A 48 38.43 -17.52 -3.64
C GLY A 48 38.39 -16.01 -3.39
N ILE A 49 37.54 -15.60 -2.44
CA ILE A 49 37.30 -14.21 -1.96
C ILE A 49 36.29 -13.43 -2.82
N LEU A 50 35.01 -13.48 -2.44
CA LEU A 50 34.05 -12.46 -2.85
C LEU A 50 34.56 -11.10 -2.29
N PRO A 51 34.82 -10.08 -3.11
CA PRO A 51 35.19 -8.76 -2.61
C PRO A 51 34.04 -8.22 -1.74
N LYS A 52 34.37 -7.56 -0.61
CA LYS A 52 33.44 -6.80 0.27
C LYS A 52 32.57 -5.76 -0.47
N VAL A 53 32.78 -5.57 -1.77
CA VAL A 53 32.07 -4.68 -2.69
C VAL A 53 30.73 -5.26 -3.16
N LEU A 54 30.48 -6.56 -3.00
CA LEU A 54 29.23 -7.21 -3.44
C LEU A 54 28.18 -7.38 -2.32
N ASN A 55 28.34 -6.73 -1.17
CA ASN A 55 27.28 -6.70 -0.16
C ASN A 55 26.24 -5.64 -0.54
N PRO A 56 25.02 -6.02 -0.98
CA PRO A 56 24.00 -5.08 -1.45
C PRO A 56 23.55 -4.07 -0.37
N LEU A 57 23.83 -4.39 0.90
CA LEU A 57 23.55 -3.53 2.05
C LEU A 57 24.36 -2.22 2.05
N ASN A 58 25.53 -2.19 1.40
CA ASN A 58 26.40 -1.00 1.37
C ASN A 58 25.97 0.04 0.32
N TRP A 59 24.98 -0.28 -0.52
CA TRP A 59 24.48 0.60 -1.60
C TRP A 59 23.13 1.24 -1.28
N ILE A 60 22.60 0.98 -0.09
CA ILE A 60 21.41 1.65 0.43
C ILE A 60 21.89 3.01 0.94
N PRO A 61 21.41 4.15 0.37
CA PRO A 61 21.68 5.46 0.96
C PRO A 61 21.28 5.42 2.43
N LYS A 62 22.06 6.02 3.34
CA LYS A 62 21.60 6.22 4.72
C LYS A 62 20.31 7.04 4.66
N ILE A 63 19.18 6.38 4.85
CA ILE A 63 17.87 7.02 4.93
C ILE A 63 17.95 8.01 6.09
N PRO A 64 17.57 9.29 5.91
CA PRO A 64 17.53 10.23 7.03
C PRO A 64 16.71 9.61 8.16
N GLU A 65 17.20 9.72 9.41
CA GLU A 65 16.47 9.22 10.57
C GLU A 65 15.07 9.84 10.59
N VAL A 66 14.07 9.05 10.18
CA VAL A 66 12.67 9.46 10.29
C VAL A 66 12.37 9.52 11.79
N PRO A 67 11.87 10.66 12.32
CA PRO A 67 11.49 10.74 13.72
C PRO A 67 10.54 9.59 14.04
N TRP A 68 10.80 8.87 15.13
CA TRP A 68 9.97 7.74 15.55
C TRP A 68 8.51 8.19 15.68
N ASN A 69 7.63 7.53 14.92
CA ASN A 69 6.20 7.74 15.02
C ASN A 69 5.66 6.74 16.05
N PRO A 70 5.14 7.19 17.21
CA PRO A 70 4.57 6.29 18.21
C PRO A 70 3.41 5.42 17.71
N ASP A 71 2.76 5.84 16.62
CA ASP A 71 1.67 5.08 16.03
C ASP A 71 2.20 3.86 15.25
N SER A 72 3.49 3.82 14.91
CA SER A 72 4.09 2.76 14.10
C SER A 72 3.97 1.37 14.70
N GLU A 73 3.72 1.24 15.99
CA GLU A 73 3.66 -0.05 16.69
C GLU A 73 2.24 -0.40 17.16
N LEU A 74 1.23 0.36 16.74
CA LEU A 74 -0.14 0.25 17.21
C LEU A 74 -1.07 -0.31 16.12
N THR A 75 -2.06 -1.08 16.56
CA THR A 75 -3.20 -1.51 15.74
C THR A 75 -4.12 -0.32 15.42
N THR A 76 -4.98 -0.46 14.41
CA THR A 76 -5.95 0.57 14.02
C THR A 76 -6.77 1.08 15.22
N PRO A 77 -7.40 0.22 16.06
CA PRO A 77 -8.12 0.69 17.25
C PRO A 77 -7.25 1.42 18.26
N GLU A 78 -6.02 0.97 18.48
CA GLU A 78 -5.08 1.61 19.42
C GLU A 78 -4.65 3.00 18.92
N ILE A 79 -4.43 3.17 17.61
CA ILE A 79 -4.16 4.49 17.00
C ILE A 79 -5.37 5.41 17.23
N ILE A 80 -6.59 4.92 17.00
CA ILE A 80 -7.81 5.71 17.20
C ILE A 80 -7.93 6.19 18.65
N VAL A 81 -7.77 5.27 19.62
CA VAL A 81 -7.84 5.60 21.06
C VAL A 81 -6.73 6.55 21.47
N ARG A 82 -5.50 6.33 20.99
CA ARG A 82 -4.34 7.19 21.28
C ARG A 82 -4.56 8.64 20.86
N HIS A 83 -5.27 8.86 19.75
CA HIS A 83 -5.63 10.19 19.26
C HIS A 83 -6.87 10.81 19.92
N GLY A 84 -7.42 10.15 20.95
CA GLY A 84 -8.51 10.67 21.78
C GLY A 84 -9.91 10.39 21.25
N TYR A 85 -10.06 9.45 20.33
CA TYR A 85 -11.35 9.00 19.80
C TYR A 85 -11.82 7.71 20.48
N GLN A 86 -13.12 7.43 20.43
CA GLN A 86 -13.65 6.11 20.76
C GLN A 86 -13.39 5.15 19.59
N ALA A 87 -12.98 3.91 19.90
CA ALA A 87 -12.81 2.85 18.92
C ALA A 87 -13.66 1.64 19.31
N GLU A 88 -14.36 1.08 18.34
CA GLU A 88 -15.08 -0.18 18.48
C GLU A 88 -14.56 -1.18 17.43
N THR A 89 -14.55 -2.46 17.79
CA THR A 89 -14.24 -3.57 16.87
C THR A 89 -15.43 -4.51 16.82
N HIS A 90 -15.89 -4.80 15.60
CA HIS A 90 -17.04 -5.63 15.33
C HIS A 90 -16.61 -6.82 14.48
N THR A 91 -16.81 -8.04 14.99
CA THR A 91 -16.58 -9.26 14.22
C THR A 91 -17.83 -9.60 13.42
N VAL A 92 -17.69 -9.61 12.10
CA VAL A 92 -18.74 -9.91 11.12
C VAL A 92 -18.46 -11.27 10.49
N GLN A 93 -19.46 -12.15 10.48
CA GLN A 93 -19.35 -13.43 9.78
C GLN A 93 -19.98 -13.31 8.39
N THR A 94 -19.21 -13.68 7.37
CA THR A 94 -19.67 -13.81 5.98
C THR A 94 -20.43 -15.11 5.76
N GLU A 95 -21.24 -15.18 4.71
CA GLU A 95 -22.01 -16.39 4.38
C GLU A 95 -21.12 -17.62 4.20
N ASP A 96 -19.96 -17.45 3.56
CA ASP A 96 -19.02 -18.54 3.30
C ASP A 96 -18.10 -18.85 4.48
N GLY A 97 -18.19 -18.10 5.59
CA GLY A 97 -17.62 -18.47 6.89
C GLY A 97 -16.38 -17.71 7.34
N TYR A 98 -15.91 -16.71 6.57
CA TYR A 98 -14.87 -15.79 7.03
C TYR A 98 -15.37 -14.89 8.14
N LEU A 99 -14.49 -14.62 9.11
CA LEU A 99 -14.72 -13.70 10.22
C LEU A 99 -13.89 -12.43 9.98
N LEU A 100 -14.59 -11.33 9.70
CA LEU A 100 -14.03 -10.03 9.37
C LEU A 100 -14.07 -9.13 10.60
N ASN A 101 -12.95 -8.45 10.91
CA ASN A 101 -12.93 -7.47 12.01
C ASN A 101 -13.05 -6.06 11.44
N MET A 102 -14.27 -5.52 11.47
CA MET A 102 -14.56 -4.14 11.08
C MET A 102 -14.32 -3.20 12.27
N HIS A 103 -13.63 -2.09 12.05
CA HIS A 103 -13.41 -1.08 13.08
C HIS A 103 -14.39 0.07 12.93
N ARG A 104 -14.65 0.79 14.01
CA ARG A 104 -15.59 1.92 14.00
C ARG A 104 -15.12 3.06 14.90
N ILE A 105 -15.29 4.28 14.39
CA ILE A 105 -15.16 5.53 15.13
C ILE A 105 -16.57 6.13 15.22
N PRO A 106 -17.31 5.90 16.34
CA PRO A 106 -18.72 6.26 16.43
C PRO A 106 -18.98 7.77 16.46
N CYS A 107 -18.01 8.55 16.95
CA CYS A 107 -18.08 10.00 17.02
C CYS A 107 -16.69 10.64 17.17
N GLY A 108 -16.61 11.95 16.90
CA GLY A 108 -15.39 12.75 17.04
C GLY A 108 -14.96 12.99 18.50
N ARG A 109 -13.81 13.67 18.67
CA ARG A 109 -13.17 13.88 20.00
C ARG A 109 -14.00 14.70 20.98
N ALA A 110 -14.95 15.49 20.49
CA ALA A 110 -15.86 16.26 21.31
C ALA A 110 -16.90 15.39 22.05
N GLY A 111 -16.96 14.09 21.72
CA GLY A 111 -17.88 13.12 22.29
C GLY A 111 -19.11 12.86 21.40
N CYS A 112 -19.86 11.83 21.78
CA CYS A 112 -21.07 11.42 21.08
C CYS A 112 -22.26 12.23 21.61
N SER A 113 -22.89 13.02 20.74
CA SER A 113 -24.25 13.51 20.93
C SER A 113 -25.27 12.39 20.75
N ASP A 114 -26.48 12.57 21.31
CA ASP A 114 -27.62 11.65 21.15
C ASP A 114 -28.19 11.62 19.72
N GLU A 115 -27.69 12.45 18.81
CA GLU A 115 -28.16 12.50 17.43
C GLU A 115 -27.71 11.28 16.63
N ILE A 116 -28.64 10.78 15.81
CA ILE A 116 -28.37 9.74 14.82
C ILE A 116 -27.45 10.31 13.74
N ARG A 117 -26.29 9.68 13.58
CA ARG A 117 -25.26 10.10 12.61
C ARG A 117 -25.39 9.35 11.30
N GLN A 118 -25.02 10.03 10.21
CA GLN A 118 -24.90 9.45 8.87
C GLN A 118 -23.75 8.42 8.87
N PRO A 119 -23.98 7.15 8.50
CA PRO A 119 -22.93 6.16 8.45
C PRO A 119 -22.09 6.34 7.20
N VAL A 120 -20.77 6.28 7.36
CA VAL A 120 -19.79 6.30 6.27
C VAL A 120 -18.95 5.04 6.36
N PHE A 121 -18.98 4.24 5.30
CA PHE A 121 -18.22 3.01 5.16
C PHE A 121 -16.96 3.28 4.33
N LEU A 122 -15.79 3.05 4.92
CA LEU A 122 -14.49 3.32 4.31
C LEU A 122 -13.78 2.01 3.95
N GLN A 123 -13.69 1.71 2.65
CA GLN A 123 -13.09 0.48 2.11
C GLN A 123 -11.67 0.69 1.57
N HIS A 124 -10.70 -0.01 2.15
CA HIS A 124 -9.29 0.04 1.75
C HIS A 124 -9.02 -0.63 0.38
N GLY A 125 -7.81 -0.42 -0.14
CA GLY A 125 -7.34 -0.99 -1.41
C GLY A 125 -6.71 -2.38 -1.26
N ILE A 126 -6.06 -2.85 -2.34
CA ILE A 126 -5.33 -4.12 -2.32
C ILE A 126 -4.14 -4.03 -1.36
N LEU A 127 -3.88 -5.10 -0.60
CA LEU A 127 -2.79 -5.18 0.40
C LEU A 127 -2.85 -4.15 1.54
N ALA A 128 -3.99 -3.49 1.71
CA ALA A 128 -4.21 -2.49 2.74
C ALA A 128 -5.14 -2.99 3.85
N SER A 129 -5.37 -2.15 4.84
CA SER A 129 -6.29 -2.39 5.97
C SER A 129 -7.08 -1.12 6.29
N SER A 130 -7.96 -1.22 7.30
CA SER A 130 -8.64 -0.08 7.91
C SER A 130 -7.72 1.09 8.30
N ALA A 131 -6.42 0.84 8.51
CA ALA A 131 -5.46 1.86 8.93
C ALA A 131 -5.26 2.97 7.89
N ASP A 132 -5.39 2.67 6.59
CA ASP A 132 -5.18 3.61 5.48
C ASP A 132 -5.94 4.94 5.67
N TRP A 133 -7.07 4.89 6.37
CA TRP A 133 -7.96 6.01 6.59
C TRP A 133 -7.58 6.90 7.79
N ILE A 134 -6.64 6.47 8.63
CA ILE A 134 -6.28 7.11 9.89
C ILE A 134 -4.77 7.35 10.07
N LEU A 135 -3.91 6.67 9.30
CA LEU A 135 -2.44 6.74 9.47
C LEU A 135 -1.85 8.15 9.40
N SER A 136 -2.48 9.07 8.66
CA SER A 136 -2.04 10.46 8.57
C SER A 136 -2.39 11.33 9.79
N GLY A 137 -2.95 10.72 10.85
CA GLY A 137 -3.33 11.38 12.09
C GLY A 137 -4.59 12.25 11.98
N PRO A 138 -5.07 12.84 13.08
CA PRO A 138 -6.38 13.50 13.16
C PRO A 138 -6.60 14.69 12.23
N GLU A 139 -5.52 15.36 11.81
CA GLU A 139 -5.61 16.56 10.95
C GLU A 139 -5.81 16.22 9.46
N LYS A 140 -5.48 14.98 9.05
CA LYS A 140 -5.43 14.58 7.63
C LYS A 140 -6.11 13.25 7.33
N GLY A 141 -6.16 12.34 8.30
CA GLY A 141 -6.82 11.05 8.17
C GLY A 141 -8.32 11.25 8.01
N ILE A 142 -8.88 10.84 6.86
CA ILE A 142 -10.29 11.06 6.54
C ILE A 142 -11.23 10.40 7.55
N GLY A 143 -10.83 9.26 8.14
CA GLY A 143 -11.62 8.62 9.19
C GLY A 143 -11.81 9.52 10.41
N PHE A 144 -10.77 10.21 10.84
CA PHE A 144 -10.83 11.18 11.93
C PHE A 144 -11.60 12.45 11.55
N ILE A 145 -11.32 13.00 10.37
CA ILE A 145 -12.00 14.21 9.87
C ILE A 145 -13.51 13.98 9.80
N LEU A 146 -13.95 12.83 9.26
CA LEU A 146 -15.37 12.49 9.20
C LEU A 146 -15.99 12.34 10.59
N ALA A 147 -15.30 11.70 11.53
CA ALA A 147 -15.78 11.57 12.90
C ALA A 147 -15.95 12.95 13.58
N ASP A 148 -14.96 13.84 13.44
CA ASP A 148 -15.00 15.22 13.96
C ASP A 148 -16.09 16.08 13.26
N LEU A 149 -16.46 15.75 12.02
CA LEU A 149 -17.58 16.37 11.30
C LEU A 149 -18.96 15.79 11.66
N GLY A 150 -19.01 14.80 12.57
CA GLY A 150 -20.27 14.24 13.08
C GLY A 150 -20.79 13.02 12.30
N TYR A 151 -19.98 12.36 11.49
CA TYR A 151 -20.34 11.09 10.85
C TYR A 151 -20.09 9.89 11.78
N ASP A 152 -20.81 8.80 11.54
CA ASP A 152 -20.55 7.49 12.14
C ASP A 152 -19.64 6.68 11.19
N VAL A 153 -18.37 6.54 11.54
CA VAL A 153 -17.34 6.06 10.61
C VAL A 153 -17.06 4.58 10.83
N TRP A 154 -17.28 3.78 9.79
CA TRP A 154 -17.00 2.35 9.75
C TRP A 154 -15.81 2.11 8.82
N LEU A 155 -14.79 1.40 9.31
CA LEU A 155 -13.55 1.08 8.62
C LEU A 155 -13.51 -0.43 8.36
N SER A 156 -13.72 -0.82 7.10
CA SER A 156 -13.77 -2.23 6.71
C SER A 156 -12.40 -2.91 6.73
N ASN A 157 -12.42 -4.24 6.91
CA ASN A 157 -11.28 -5.11 6.64
C ASN A 157 -11.71 -6.37 5.87
N LEU A 158 -11.17 -6.53 4.66
CA LEU A 158 -11.47 -7.68 3.79
C LEU A 158 -10.72 -8.94 4.21
N ARG A 159 -11.29 -10.11 3.88
CA ARG A 159 -10.70 -11.42 4.13
C ARG A 159 -9.22 -11.50 3.73
N GLY A 160 -8.42 -12.12 4.58
CA GLY A 160 -6.98 -12.33 4.38
C GLY A 160 -6.08 -11.16 4.76
N ASN A 161 -6.61 -9.96 5.00
CA ASN A 161 -5.80 -8.86 5.53
C ASN A 161 -5.46 -9.09 7.02
N THR A 162 -4.60 -8.26 7.63
CA THR A 162 -4.11 -8.40 9.02
C THR A 162 -5.21 -8.69 10.04
N TYR A 163 -6.39 -8.09 9.88
CA TYR A 163 -7.48 -8.13 10.84
C TYR A 163 -8.50 -9.25 10.58
N SER A 164 -8.55 -9.79 9.36
CA SER A 164 -9.61 -10.68 8.89
C SER A 164 -9.08 -12.04 8.39
N ARG A 165 -8.28 -12.73 9.23
CA ARG A 165 -7.63 -14.03 8.92
C ARG A 165 -8.21 -15.24 9.64
N HIS A 166 -9.49 -15.18 9.96
CA HIS A 166 -10.19 -16.25 10.69
C HIS A 166 -11.36 -16.77 9.88
N HIS A 167 -11.66 -18.06 10.04
CA HIS A 167 -12.77 -18.74 9.39
C HIS A 167 -13.43 -19.69 10.39
N THR A 168 -14.71 -19.97 10.24
CA THR A 168 -15.43 -20.87 11.17
C THR A 168 -14.97 -22.33 11.08
N GLN A 169 -14.40 -22.73 9.93
CA GLN A 169 -14.04 -24.12 9.62
C GLN A 169 -12.60 -24.32 9.12
N MET A 170 -11.96 -23.29 8.56
CA MET A 170 -10.66 -23.40 7.89
C MET A 170 -9.57 -22.71 8.71
N SER A 171 -8.36 -23.25 8.68
CA SER A 171 -7.17 -22.57 9.20
C SER A 171 -6.57 -21.67 8.13
N ASN A 172 -5.95 -20.56 8.52
CA ASN A 172 -5.20 -19.71 7.59
C ASN A 172 -3.92 -20.37 7.05
N THR A 173 -3.61 -21.58 7.48
CA THR A 173 -2.57 -22.46 6.91
C THR A 173 -3.09 -23.33 5.76
N ASP A 174 -4.41 -23.43 5.59
CA ASP A 174 -5.03 -24.26 4.57
C ASP A 174 -5.04 -23.52 3.23
N ASN A 175 -4.92 -24.26 2.12
CA ASN A 175 -4.87 -23.63 0.80
C ASN A 175 -6.23 -23.05 0.41
N GLU A 176 -7.29 -23.73 0.82
CA GLU A 176 -8.69 -23.41 0.60
C GLU A 176 -9.07 -22.08 1.28
N PHE A 177 -8.44 -21.75 2.41
CA PHE A 177 -8.60 -20.46 3.08
C PHE A 177 -8.16 -19.28 2.19
N TRP A 178 -7.25 -19.50 1.26
CA TRP A 178 -6.73 -18.46 0.37
C TRP A 178 -7.35 -18.52 -1.04
N ASP A 179 -8.38 -19.34 -1.25
CA ASP A 179 -9.05 -19.49 -2.55
C ASP A 179 -10.14 -18.42 -2.80
N PHE A 180 -9.78 -17.16 -2.64
CA PHE A 180 -10.66 -16.02 -2.91
C PHE A 180 -9.97 -14.98 -3.79
N SER A 181 -10.75 -14.11 -4.42
CA SER A 181 -10.30 -12.94 -5.16
C SER A 181 -11.10 -11.70 -4.73
N PHE A 182 -10.96 -10.57 -5.42
CA PHE A 182 -11.84 -9.42 -5.21
C PHE A 182 -13.31 -9.74 -5.50
N HIS A 183 -13.61 -10.81 -6.25
CA HIS A 183 -14.99 -11.26 -6.50
C HIS A 183 -15.65 -11.74 -5.20
N GLU A 184 -15.05 -12.71 -4.50
CA GLU A 184 -15.60 -13.23 -3.25
C GLU A 184 -15.65 -12.14 -2.17
N MET A 185 -14.68 -11.22 -2.14
CA MET A 185 -14.76 -10.03 -1.28
C MET A 185 -16.01 -9.19 -1.60
N ALA A 186 -16.31 -8.98 -2.88
CA ALA A 186 -17.45 -8.18 -3.31
C ALA A 186 -18.80 -8.83 -3.02
N ILE A 187 -18.93 -10.15 -3.16
CA ILE A 187 -20.22 -10.84 -3.01
C ILE A 187 -20.47 -11.40 -1.60
N PHE A 188 -19.45 -11.51 -0.76
CA PHE A 188 -19.58 -12.02 0.61
C PHE A 188 -19.14 -11.03 1.68
N ASP A 189 -17.99 -10.36 1.53
CA ASP A 189 -17.47 -9.46 2.59
C ASP A 189 -18.29 -8.17 2.66
N ILE A 190 -18.35 -7.44 1.54
CA ILE A 190 -19.04 -6.14 1.49
C ILE A 190 -20.51 -6.25 1.90
N PRO A 191 -21.30 -7.22 1.40
CA PRO A 191 -22.69 -7.40 1.82
C PRO A 191 -22.82 -7.69 3.32
N ALA A 192 -22.00 -8.58 3.87
CA ALA A 192 -22.06 -8.94 5.28
C ALA A 192 -21.73 -7.75 6.19
N GLU A 193 -20.71 -6.95 5.84
CA GLU A 193 -20.36 -5.74 6.60
C GLU A 193 -21.45 -4.66 6.49
N ILE A 194 -22.04 -4.45 5.31
CA ILE A 194 -23.16 -3.51 5.12
C ILE A 194 -24.37 -3.96 5.92
N ASP A 195 -24.77 -5.23 5.81
CA ASP A 195 -25.87 -5.83 6.56
C ASP A 195 -25.69 -5.62 8.06
N TYR A 196 -24.48 -5.89 8.55
CA TYR A 196 -24.13 -5.67 9.96
C TYR A 196 -24.36 -4.21 10.39
N ILE A 197 -23.97 -3.23 9.57
CA ILE A 197 -24.20 -1.80 9.87
C ILE A 197 -25.69 -1.50 9.93
N TYR A 198 -26.48 -1.99 8.98
CA TYR A 198 -27.93 -1.81 8.97
C TYR A 198 -28.59 -2.44 10.19
N GLU A 199 -28.20 -3.65 10.58
CA GLU A 199 -28.69 -4.30 11.80
C GLU A 199 -28.30 -3.54 13.06
N HIS A 200 -27.04 -3.10 13.16
CA HIS A 200 -26.55 -2.31 14.28
C HIS A 200 -27.37 -1.02 14.43
N ARG A 201 -27.66 -0.34 13.32
CA ARG A 201 -28.52 0.85 13.31
C ARG A 201 -29.96 0.54 13.67
N LYS A 202 -30.54 -0.57 13.18
CA LYS A 202 -31.88 -1.03 13.56
C LYS A 202 -32.01 -1.20 15.08
N ARG A 203 -30.98 -1.75 15.73
CA ARG A 203 -30.96 -1.94 17.19
C ARG A 203 -30.97 -0.61 17.95
N ILE A 204 -30.37 0.45 17.40
CA ILE A 204 -30.27 1.77 18.04
C ILE A 204 -31.51 2.65 17.74
N MET A 205 -32.05 2.56 16.52
CA MET A 205 -33.06 3.50 16.00
C MET A 205 -34.48 2.93 15.95
N GLY A 206 -34.66 1.64 16.15
CA GLY A 206 -35.95 0.94 15.94
C GLY A 206 -36.19 0.57 14.47
N GLU A 207 -37.38 0.06 14.15
CA GLU A 207 -37.68 -0.56 12.85
C GLU A 207 -37.78 0.41 11.66
N GLY A 208 -37.64 1.72 11.87
CA GLY A 208 -37.71 2.75 10.83
C GLY A 208 -36.40 3.03 10.10
N VAL A 209 -35.47 2.06 10.02
CA VAL A 209 -34.15 2.26 9.40
C VAL A 209 -34.31 2.77 7.97
N LEU A 210 -33.60 3.87 7.68
CA LEU A 210 -33.61 4.51 6.38
C LEU A 210 -32.99 3.55 5.36
N SER A 211 -33.80 3.09 4.40
CA SER A 211 -33.24 2.63 3.13
C SER A 211 -32.44 3.79 2.51
N ASN A 212 -31.39 3.45 1.77
CA ASN A 212 -30.55 4.41 1.06
C ASN A 212 -29.80 5.41 1.99
N ASP A 213 -29.20 4.89 3.06
CA ASP A 213 -28.54 5.70 4.10
C ASP A 213 -27.01 5.52 4.17
N LEU A 214 -26.40 4.54 3.50
CA LEU A 214 -24.96 4.34 3.65
C LEU A 214 -24.16 5.15 2.63
N ILE A 215 -23.21 5.97 3.07
CA ILE A 215 -22.20 6.56 2.17
C ILE A 215 -21.03 5.59 2.09
N TYR A 216 -20.71 5.13 0.88
CA TYR A 216 -19.57 4.25 0.64
C TYR A 216 -18.40 5.06 0.09
N VAL A 217 -17.22 4.92 0.67
CA VAL A 217 -15.97 5.48 0.16
C VAL A 217 -14.99 4.35 -0.08
N GLY A 218 -14.67 4.10 -1.36
CA GLY A 218 -13.71 3.06 -1.74
C GLY A 218 -12.41 3.66 -2.25
N HIS A 219 -11.28 3.04 -1.93
CA HIS A 219 -10.00 3.34 -2.55
C HIS A 219 -9.47 2.13 -3.34
N SER A 220 -9.05 2.33 -4.60
CA SER A 220 -8.42 1.27 -5.42
C SER A 220 -9.31 0.01 -5.48
N MET A 221 -8.83 -1.16 -5.03
CA MET A 221 -9.64 -2.41 -4.96
C MET A 221 -10.94 -2.25 -4.17
N GLY A 222 -11.00 -1.37 -3.18
CA GLY A 222 -12.23 -1.06 -2.48
C GLY A 222 -13.30 -0.46 -3.39
N THR A 223 -12.91 0.21 -4.49
CA THR A 223 -13.85 0.62 -5.52
C THR A 223 -14.31 -0.55 -6.39
N SER A 224 -13.38 -1.44 -6.77
CA SER A 224 -13.70 -2.66 -7.52
C SER A 224 -14.73 -3.50 -6.78
N ALA A 225 -14.55 -3.67 -5.47
CA ALA A 225 -15.43 -4.46 -4.62
C ALA A 225 -16.88 -3.98 -4.70
N LEU A 226 -17.14 -2.67 -4.58
CA LEU A 226 -18.50 -2.16 -4.70
C LEU A 226 -19.06 -2.25 -6.13
N PHE A 227 -18.24 -1.99 -7.16
CA PHE A 227 -18.69 -2.14 -8.55
C PHE A 227 -19.09 -3.59 -8.87
N VAL A 228 -18.31 -4.57 -8.42
CA VAL A 228 -18.66 -6.00 -8.56
C VAL A 228 -19.90 -6.32 -7.75
N MET A 229 -19.97 -5.90 -6.49
CA MET A 229 -21.13 -6.18 -5.63
C MET A 229 -22.42 -5.67 -6.26
N LEU A 230 -22.46 -4.41 -6.73
CA LEU A 230 -23.68 -3.84 -7.33
C LEU A 230 -23.99 -4.40 -8.73
N SER A 231 -22.99 -5.00 -9.41
CA SER A 231 -23.21 -5.78 -10.63
C SER A 231 -23.98 -7.07 -10.34
N GLU A 232 -23.50 -7.83 -9.34
CA GLU A 232 -23.96 -9.18 -9.05
C GLU A 232 -25.17 -9.20 -8.09
N LEU A 233 -25.24 -8.22 -7.19
CA LEU A 233 -26.25 -8.07 -6.12
C LEU A 233 -26.94 -6.70 -6.23
N PRO A 234 -27.70 -6.45 -7.31
CA PRO A 234 -28.29 -5.13 -7.60
C PRO A 234 -29.28 -4.65 -6.53
N GLU A 235 -29.83 -5.52 -5.70
CA GLU A 235 -30.70 -5.14 -4.57
C GLU A 235 -29.98 -4.24 -3.54
N TYR A 236 -28.66 -4.26 -3.48
CA TYR A 236 -27.89 -3.39 -2.60
C TYR A 236 -27.80 -1.93 -3.09
N ASN A 237 -28.20 -1.64 -4.34
CA ASN A 237 -28.29 -0.25 -4.80
C ASN A 237 -29.21 0.59 -3.88
N GLU A 238 -30.27 -0.01 -3.33
CA GLU A 238 -31.21 0.66 -2.42
C GLU A 238 -30.63 0.96 -1.04
N ARG A 239 -29.41 0.51 -0.74
CA ARG A 239 -28.74 0.72 0.55
C ARG A 239 -27.67 1.80 0.50
N ILE A 240 -27.24 2.21 -0.68
CA ILE A 240 -26.08 3.08 -0.86
C ILE A 240 -26.52 4.47 -1.33
N LYS A 241 -26.44 5.42 -0.42
CA LYS A 241 -26.79 6.83 -0.63
C LYS A 241 -25.91 7.53 -1.64
N LEU A 242 -24.61 7.26 -1.56
CA LEU A 242 -23.57 7.87 -2.38
C LEU A 242 -22.36 6.95 -2.39
N PHE A 243 -21.80 6.72 -3.57
CA PHE A 243 -20.52 6.06 -3.73
C PHE A 243 -19.43 7.08 -4.11
N ILE A 244 -18.42 7.23 -3.25
CA ILE A 244 -17.23 8.04 -3.50
C ILE A 244 -16.09 7.08 -3.87
N ALA A 245 -15.69 7.07 -5.15
CA ALA A 245 -14.65 6.20 -5.65
C ALA A 245 -13.33 6.97 -5.82
N LEU A 246 -12.34 6.63 -4.98
CA LEU A 246 -11.00 7.21 -4.99
C LEU A 246 -10.03 6.27 -5.75
N ALA A 247 -9.38 6.78 -6.79
CA ALA A 247 -8.55 5.99 -7.71
C ALA A 247 -9.30 4.72 -8.20
N PRO A 248 -10.43 4.89 -8.91
CA PRO A 248 -11.31 3.78 -9.24
C PRO A 248 -10.64 2.76 -10.17
N VAL A 249 -10.74 1.48 -9.81
CA VAL A 249 -10.19 0.36 -10.57
C VAL A 249 -11.35 -0.56 -10.98
N ALA A 250 -11.57 -0.67 -12.29
CA ALA A 250 -12.50 -1.63 -12.88
C ALA A 250 -11.87 -2.23 -14.14
N PHE A 251 -11.36 -1.38 -15.03
CA PHE A 251 -10.56 -1.80 -16.15
C PHE A 251 -9.07 -1.55 -15.87
N MET A 252 -8.20 -2.40 -16.42
CA MET A 252 -6.75 -2.34 -16.19
C MET A 252 -5.93 -2.46 -17.48
N SER A 253 -6.53 -2.11 -18.62
CA SER A 253 -5.93 -2.27 -19.95
C SER A 253 -4.80 -1.29 -20.25
N HIS A 254 -4.71 -0.16 -19.56
CA HIS A 254 -3.69 0.88 -19.77
C HIS A 254 -2.78 1.11 -18.56
N VAL A 255 -2.67 0.10 -17.70
CA VAL A 255 -1.84 0.13 -16.50
C VAL A 255 -0.36 0.29 -16.86
N LYS A 256 0.26 1.32 -16.29
CA LYS A 256 1.72 1.58 -16.41
C LYS A 256 2.49 0.94 -15.26
N SER A 257 1.80 0.56 -14.19
CA SER A 257 2.35 -0.12 -13.03
C SER A 257 3.08 -1.42 -13.41
N PRO A 258 4.19 -1.76 -12.74
CA PRO A 258 4.87 -3.05 -12.82
C PRO A 258 4.00 -4.28 -12.55
N LEU A 259 2.78 -4.11 -12.05
CA LEU A 259 1.78 -5.19 -12.00
C LEU A 259 1.54 -5.81 -13.38
N ARG A 260 1.71 -5.04 -14.46
CA ARG A 260 1.67 -5.55 -15.83
C ARG A 260 2.69 -6.65 -16.13
N PHE A 261 3.78 -6.73 -15.37
CA PHE A 261 4.77 -7.79 -15.55
C PHE A 261 4.33 -9.11 -14.90
N LEU A 262 3.29 -9.10 -14.05
CA LEU A 262 2.64 -10.32 -13.60
C LEU A 262 1.66 -10.88 -14.61
N ALA A 263 1.17 -10.04 -15.53
CA ALA A 263 0.18 -10.40 -16.53
C ALA A 263 0.57 -11.70 -17.27
N PRO A 264 1.79 -11.88 -17.84
CA PRO A 264 2.19 -13.12 -18.52
C PRO A 264 2.04 -14.42 -17.72
N PHE A 265 1.99 -14.35 -16.39
CA PHE A 265 1.93 -15.52 -15.52
C PHE A 265 0.49 -15.93 -15.14
N SER A 266 -0.54 -15.18 -15.55
CA SER A 266 -1.95 -15.55 -15.29
C SER A 266 -2.29 -16.92 -15.88
N LYS A 267 -1.81 -17.21 -17.10
CA LYS A 267 -2.01 -18.48 -17.81
C LYS A 267 -1.19 -19.65 -17.26
N ASP A 268 -0.05 -19.36 -16.63
CA ASP A 268 0.85 -20.39 -16.07
C ASP A 268 0.29 -21.00 -14.77
N ILE A 269 -0.64 -20.30 -14.09
CA ILE A 269 -1.25 -20.70 -12.81
C ILE A 269 -2.54 -21.51 -13.01
N GLU A 270 -3.22 -21.38 -14.15
CA GLU A 270 -4.29 -22.31 -14.57
C GLU A 270 -3.85 -23.76 -14.43
N LEU A 271 -2.58 -24.05 -14.76
CA LEU A 271 -2.00 -25.39 -14.64
C LEU A 271 -1.86 -25.87 -13.18
N ASP A 272 -1.55 -24.98 -12.22
CA ASP A 272 -1.41 -25.34 -10.80
C ASP A 272 -2.79 -25.61 -10.16
N PHE A 273 -3.79 -24.83 -10.56
CA PHE A 273 -5.18 -25.03 -10.15
C PHE A 273 -5.75 -26.34 -10.70
N LEU A 274 -5.48 -26.64 -11.98
CA LEU A 274 -5.83 -27.91 -12.61
C LEU A 274 -5.15 -29.09 -11.90
N VAL A 275 -3.87 -28.97 -11.56
CA VAL A 275 -3.08 -30.01 -10.87
C VAL A 275 -3.60 -30.27 -9.45
N LYS A 276 -3.95 -29.22 -8.69
CA LYS A 276 -4.58 -29.34 -7.36
C LYS A 276 -5.96 -30.00 -7.43
N LYS A 277 -6.79 -29.62 -8.42
CA LYS A 277 -8.15 -30.14 -8.60
C LYS A 277 -8.17 -31.61 -9.03
N LEU A 278 -7.19 -32.06 -9.81
CA LEU A 278 -7.05 -33.45 -10.25
C LEU A 278 -6.61 -34.42 -9.13
N LYS A 279 -6.50 -33.97 -7.86
CA LYS A 279 -6.01 -34.76 -6.71
C LYS A 279 -4.70 -35.49 -7.03
N ILE A 280 -3.84 -34.88 -7.84
CA ILE A 280 -2.54 -35.47 -8.16
C ILE A 280 -1.71 -35.40 -6.87
N PRO A 281 -1.28 -36.56 -6.31
CA PRO A 281 -0.56 -36.58 -5.04
C PRO A 281 0.71 -35.70 -5.11
N GLU A 282 0.95 -34.92 -4.05
CA GLU A 282 2.12 -34.03 -3.88
C GLU A 282 3.48 -34.76 -4.08
N ASN A 283 3.44 -36.08 -3.97
CA ASN A 283 4.48 -37.07 -4.17
C ASN A 283 4.76 -37.44 -5.64
N TRP A 284 4.12 -36.82 -6.63
CA TRP A 284 4.36 -37.08 -8.07
C TRP A 284 5.80 -36.80 -8.53
N HIS A 285 6.55 -35.98 -7.79
CA HIS A 285 7.98 -35.76 -8.04
C HIS A 285 8.83 -37.04 -7.88
N SER A 286 8.40 -37.99 -7.07
CA SER A 286 9.17 -39.20 -6.77
C SER A 286 9.06 -40.30 -7.86
N SER A 287 7.98 -40.29 -8.64
CA SER A 287 7.69 -41.33 -9.65
C SER A 287 8.25 -41.00 -11.06
N LEU A 288 8.66 -39.76 -11.32
CA LEU A 288 9.30 -39.34 -12.58
C LEU A 288 10.77 -39.77 -12.73
N ARG A 289 11.28 -40.63 -11.84
CA ARG A 289 12.59 -41.29 -12.03
C ARG A 289 12.52 -42.53 -12.92
N ARG A 290 11.32 -43.03 -13.28
CA ARG A 290 11.16 -44.27 -14.06
C ARG A 290 10.00 -44.26 -15.07
N VAL A 291 9.78 -43.13 -15.75
CA VAL A 291 9.01 -43.16 -17.01
C VAL A 291 9.91 -42.62 -18.09
N ASP A 292 10.22 -43.51 -19.03
CA ASP A 292 11.12 -43.31 -20.16
C ASP A 292 10.72 -42.10 -21.01
N GLY A 293 11.77 -41.46 -21.55
CA GLY A 293 11.79 -40.83 -22.87
C GLY A 293 10.68 -39.83 -23.25
N MET A 294 11.06 -38.56 -23.35
CA MET A 294 10.40 -37.49 -24.15
C MET A 294 9.33 -36.57 -23.54
N THR A 295 8.99 -36.63 -22.25
CA THR A 295 8.18 -35.56 -21.62
C THR A 295 9.02 -34.58 -20.79
N ASN A 296 9.59 -33.64 -21.55
CA ASN A 296 9.89 -32.24 -21.24
C ASN A 296 10.83 -31.90 -20.06
N GLU A 297 12.10 -31.68 -20.41
CA GLU A 297 13.05 -30.85 -19.66
C GLU A 297 12.47 -29.46 -19.30
N PHE A 298 11.53 -28.97 -20.11
CA PHE A 298 10.70 -27.79 -19.86
C PHE A 298 9.89 -27.90 -18.56
N LEU A 299 9.18 -29.00 -18.31
CA LEU A 299 8.36 -29.22 -17.10
C LEU A 299 9.23 -29.34 -15.84
N LYS A 300 10.43 -29.92 -15.95
CA LYS A 300 11.42 -29.99 -14.86
C LYS A 300 12.01 -28.62 -14.53
N LYS A 301 12.38 -27.81 -15.53
CA LYS A 301 12.85 -26.43 -15.32
C LYS A 301 11.72 -25.50 -14.84
N PHE A 302 10.49 -25.74 -15.29
CA PHE A 302 9.29 -24.99 -14.95
C PHE A 302 8.86 -25.25 -13.50
N SER A 303 8.68 -26.51 -13.08
CA SER A 303 8.31 -26.88 -11.71
C SER A 303 9.29 -26.35 -10.66
N LEU A 304 10.60 -26.46 -10.88
CA LEU A 304 11.63 -25.96 -9.95
C LEU A 304 11.71 -24.42 -9.86
N LYS A 305 11.34 -23.72 -10.93
CA LYS A 305 11.31 -22.24 -10.96
C LYS A 305 10.01 -21.73 -10.36
N PHE A 306 8.90 -22.39 -10.64
CA PHE A 306 7.56 -22.16 -10.10
C PHE A 306 7.48 -22.40 -8.58
N LEU A 307 8.00 -23.54 -8.08
CA LEU A 307 8.09 -23.83 -6.64
C LEU A 307 8.89 -22.78 -5.86
N LYS A 308 9.94 -22.20 -6.47
CA LYS A 308 10.73 -21.11 -5.85
C LYS A 308 10.00 -19.77 -5.85
N ILE A 309 9.11 -19.55 -6.81
CA ILE A 309 8.27 -18.35 -6.90
C ILE A 309 7.13 -18.45 -5.88
N MET A 310 6.45 -19.59 -5.78
CA MET A 310 5.43 -19.85 -4.76
C MET A 310 6.01 -19.78 -3.33
N LYS A 311 7.23 -20.28 -3.13
CA LYS A 311 7.94 -20.13 -1.85
C LYS A 311 8.36 -18.68 -1.56
N PHE A 312 8.48 -17.83 -2.58
CA PHE A 312 8.79 -16.41 -2.43
C PHE A 312 7.55 -15.56 -2.16
N PHE A 313 6.40 -15.91 -2.77
CA PHE A 313 5.13 -15.24 -2.55
C PHE A 313 4.47 -15.61 -1.22
N GLY A 314 4.71 -16.83 -0.72
CA GLY A 314 3.93 -17.44 0.36
C GLY A 314 3.06 -18.53 -0.26
N GLN A 315 2.87 -19.65 0.44
CA GLN A 315 1.99 -20.72 -0.03
C GLN A 315 0.54 -20.18 -0.03
N ASN A 316 0.11 -19.61 -1.17
CA ASN A 316 -1.21 -19.05 -1.45
C ASN A 316 -1.58 -17.72 -0.77
N GLU A 317 -0.82 -17.29 0.24
CA GLU A 317 -0.87 -15.94 0.82
C GLU A 317 0.08 -15.00 0.09
N PHE A 318 -0.42 -13.94 -0.55
CA PHE A 318 0.41 -12.91 -1.19
C PHE A 318 0.85 -11.88 -0.13
N LEU A 319 1.91 -12.24 0.62
CA LEU A 319 2.67 -11.45 1.62
C LEU A 319 2.03 -11.27 3.00
N PRO A 320 2.62 -11.87 4.08
CA PRO A 320 3.50 -11.14 5.01
C PRO A 320 4.66 -11.97 5.61
N GLN A 321 5.02 -13.15 5.09
CA GLN A 321 6.03 -14.02 5.74
C GLN A 321 7.50 -13.76 5.36
N ASN A 322 7.81 -12.94 4.35
CA ASN A 322 9.19 -12.78 3.90
C ASN A 322 9.92 -11.65 4.66
N LYS A 323 10.99 -11.98 5.42
CA LYS A 323 11.83 -11.03 6.18
C LYS A 323 12.40 -9.90 5.32
N ILE A 324 12.67 -10.14 4.04
CA ILE A 324 13.17 -9.12 3.11
C ILE A 324 12.07 -8.12 2.75
N ILE A 325 10.83 -8.57 2.66
CA ILE A 325 9.68 -7.72 2.32
C ILE A 325 9.21 -6.93 3.54
N LYS A 326 9.23 -7.53 4.75
CA LYS A 326 9.06 -6.79 6.02
C LYS A 326 10.10 -5.67 6.19
N TRP A 327 11.32 -5.91 5.72
CA TRP A 327 12.37 -4.90 5.72
C TRP A 327 12.08 -3.79 4.71
N LEU A 328 11.62 -4.10 3.49
CA LEU A 328 11.28 -3.08 2.48
C LEU A 328 10.05 -2.25 2.83
N SER A 329 9.00 -2.86 3.39
CA SER A 329 7.78 -2.14 3.83
C SER A 329 8.08 -1.16 4.96
N LYS A 330 8.97 -1.53 5.89
CA LYS A 330 9.40 -0.67 7.01
C LYS A 330 10.15 0.59 6.58
N TYR A 331 10.86 0.56 5.45
CA TYR A 331 11.75 1.65 5.03
C TYR A 331 11.31 2.38 3.74
N GLY A 332 10.37 1.82 2.96
CA GLY A 332 9.82 2.46 1.76
C GLY A 332 8.65 3.39 2.01
N CYS A 333 8.04 3.35 3.21
CA CYS A 333 6.73 3.93 3.49
C CYS A 333 6.61 4.40 4.94
N GLU A 334 5.72 5.36 5.19
CA GLU A 334 5.15 5.58 6.53
C GLU A 334 4.14 4.45 6.84
N MET A 335 4.63 3.21 6.91
CA MET A 335 3.83 2.05 7.28
C MET A 335 4.17 1.66 8.71
N ASN A 336 3.13 1.45 9.51
CA ASN A 336 3.28 0.95 10.85
C ASN A 336 3.79 -0.51 10.81
N GLU A 337 4.66 -0.90 11.73
CA GLU A 337 5.21 -2.25 11.87
C GLU A 337 4.11 -3.32 12.04
N VAL A 338 2.97 -2.93 12.60
CA VAL A 338 1.75 -3.76 12.73
C VAL A 338 0.99 -3.88 11.41
N GLU A 339 1.04 -2.84 10.56
CA GLU A 339 0.29 -2.71 9.31
C GLU A 339 1.10 -3.12 8.07
N ASN A 340 2.28 -3.77 8.24
CA ASN A 340 3.03 -4.49 7.19
C ASN A 340 2.05 -5.03 6.14
N PRO A 341 2.28 -4.86 4.81
CA PRO A 341 1.25 -4.98 3.77
C PRO A 341 0.26 -6.05 4.16
N ALA A 342 -0.97 -5.63 4.44
CA ALA A 342 -1.87 -6.34 5.35
C ALA A 342 -2.20 -7.76 4.87
N GLY A 343 -1.93 -8.02 3.59
CA GLY A 343 -1.99 -9.33 2.97
C GLY A 343 -3.26 -9.48 2.14
N THR A 344 -3.18 -10.42 1.21
CA THR A 344 -4.29 -10.84 0.35
C THR A 344 -3.97 -12.24 -0.19
N SER A 345 -4.89 -12.86 -0.90
CA SER A 345 -4.63 -14.13 -1.57
C SER A 345 -3.80 -13.95 -2.84
N THR A 346 -3.02 -14.97 -3.21
CA THR A 346 -2.40 -15.03 -4.54
C THR A 346 -3.44 -14.95 -5.65
N LYS A 347 -4.62 -15.57 -5.47
CA LYS A 347 -5.72 -15.53 -6.44
C LYS A 347 -6.24 -14.12 -6.69
N THR A 348 -6.30 -13.24 -5.70
CA THR A 348 -6.64 -11.81 -5.89
C THR A 348 -5.68 -11.12 -6.86
N VAL A 349 -4.37 -11.33 -6.66
CA VAL A 349 -3.35 -10.73 -7.52
C VAL A 349 -3.38 -11.31 -8.93
N VAL A 350 -3.62 -12.62 -9.05
CA VAL A 350 -3.78 -13.29 -10.34
C VAL A 350 -5.02 -12.78 -11.06
N HIS A 351 -6.12 -12.54 -10.36
CA HIS A 351 -7.33 -11.97 -10.94
C HIS A 351 -7.03 -10.61 -11.58
N TYR A 352 -6.34 -9.72 -10.87
CA TYR A 352 -5.90 -8.45 -11.46
C TYR A 352 -4.87 -8.62 -12.59
N ALA A 353 -4.04 -9.67 -12.55
CA ALA A 353 -3.14 -9.98 -13.66
C ALA A 353 -3.92 -10.42 -14.92
N GLN A 354 -5.03 -11.15 -14.76
CA GLN A 354 -5.96 -11.50 -15.85
C GLN A 354 -6.61 -10.25 -16.43
N GLU A 355 -7.06 -9.32 -15.59
CA GLU A 355 -7.62 -8.01 -16.00
C GLU A 355 -6.64 -7.14 -16.80
N ILE A 356 -5.33 -7.29 -16.57
CA ILE A 356 -4.31 -6.59 -17.36
C ILE A 356 -4.07 -7.29 -18.70
N GLN A 357 -4.31 -8.60 -18.79
CA GLN A 357 -4.17 -9.36 -20.03
C GLN A 357 -5.39 -9.18 -20.96
N GLU A 358 -5.19 -9.47 -22.25
CA GLU A 358 -6.26 -9.65 -23.25
C GLU A 358 -7.33 -8.55 -23.32
N SER A 359 -6.91 -7.27 -23.40
CA SER A 359 -7.78 -6.10 -23.66
C SER A 359 -8.64 -5.63 -22.47
N GLY A 360 -8.46 -6.19 -21.28
CA GLY A 360 -9.00 -5.69 -20.00
C GLY A 360 -10.52 -5.61 -19.93
N ASN A 361 -11.12 -6.76 -19.65
CA ASN A 361 -12.55 -6.90 -19.38
C ASN A 361 -12.77 -7.06 -17.88
N PHE A 362 -13.50 -6.13 -17.26
CA PHE A 362 -13.92 -6.22 -15.86
C PHE A 362 -14.86 -7.42 -15.68
N GLN A 363 -14.34 -8.55 -15.17
CA GLN A 363 -15.00 -9.85 -15.27
C GLN A 363 -14.67 -10.80 -14.11
N ASN A 364 -15.34 -11.95 -14.09
CA ASN A 364 -15.07 -13.04 -13.16
C ASN A 364 -13.70 -13.69 -13.38
N PHE A 365 -13.19 -14.38 -12.37
CA PHE A 365 -11.87 -15.02 -12.44
C PHE A 365 -11.85 -16.08 -13.56
N ASP A 366 -10.82 -16.06 -14.40
CA ASP A 366 -10.65 -17.08 -15.43
C ASP A 366 -9.98 -18.33 -14.84
N TYR A 367 -10.72 -19.43 -14.74
CA TYR A 367 -10.21 -20.71 -14.25
C TYR A 367 -9.70 -21.63 -15.38
N GLY A 368 -9.73 -21.16 -16.63
CA GLY A 368 -9.54 -21.95 -17.83
C GLY A 368 -10.84 -22.58 -18.33
N LYS A 369 -10.88 -22.87 -19.64
CA LYS A 369 -12.09 -23.25 -20.41
C LYS A 369 -13.01 -24.27 -19.72
N GLU A 370 -12.46 -25.41 -19.30
CA GLU A 370 -13.26 -26.50 -18.74
C GLU A 370 -13.89 -26.10 -17.39
N GLU A 371 -13.15 -25.33 -16.59
CA GLU A 371 -13.63 -24.91 -15.28
C GLU A 371 -14.57 -23.73 -15.35
N ASN A 372 -14.34 -22.81 -16.30
CA ASN A 372 -15.30 -21.75 -16.62
C ASN A 372 -16.62 -22.34 -17.09
N GLU A 373 -16.61 -23.37 -17.93
CA GLU A 373 -17.85 -24.02 -18.38
C GLU A 373 -18.62 -24.62 -17.18
N ARG A 374 -17.91 -25.23 -16.22
CA ARG A 374 -18.54 -25.76 -15.00
C ARG A 374 -19.09 -24.68 -14.08
N ARG A 375 -18.40 -23.54 -13.93
CA ARG A 375 -18.75 -22.48 -12.97
C ARG A 375 -19.72 -21.46 -13.54
N TYR A 376 -19.55 -21.11 -14.79
CA TYR A 376 -20.23 -20.00 -15.45
C TYR A 376 -21.14 -20.45 -16.61
N GLY A 377 -21.04 -21.72 -17.05
CA GLY A 377 -21.77 -22.20 -18.23
C GLY A 377 -21.24 -21.62 -19.55
N SER A 378 -19.98 -21.19 -19.57
CA SER A 378 -19.29 -20.62 -20.73
C SER A 378 -17.78 -20.89 -20.63
N GLU A 379 -17.12 -21.18 -21.76
CA GLU A 379 -15.65 -21.36 -21.80
C GLU A 379 -14.88 -20.09 -21.36
N HIS A 380 -15.52 -18.93 -21.42
CA HIS A 380 -14.95 -17.64 -21.01
C HIS A 380 -15.63 -17.11 -19.73
N PRO A 381 -14.90 -16.40 -18.85
CA PRO A 381 -15.48 -15.76 -17.68
C PRO A 381 -16.54 -14.73 -18.08
N THR A 382 -17.59 -14.63 -17.27
CA THR A 382 -18.66 -13.64 -17.45
C THR A 382 -18.21 -12.26 -17.00
N GLN A 383 -18.56 -11.22 -17.76
CA GLN A 383 -18.26 -9.83 -17.42
C GLN A 383 -19.24 -9.28 -16.39
N TYR A 384 -18.75 -8.41 -15.52
CA TYR A 384 -19.62 -7.69 -14.59
C TYR A 384 -20.46 -6.66 -15.34
N ASN A 385 -21.78 -6.72 -15.14
CA ASN A 385 -22.72 -5.83 -15.78
C ASN A 385 -22.83 -4.50 -15.02
N LEU A 386 -21.99 -3.54 -15.41
CA LEU A 386 -22.01 -2.18 -14.85
C LEU A 386 -23.33 -1.42 -15.06
N SER A 387 -24.21 -1.88 -15.96
CA SER A 387 -25.57 -1.31 -16.11
C SER A 387 -26.45 -1.54 -14.88
N ASN A 388 -26.09 -2.48 -14.01
CA ASN A 388 -26.77 -2.74 -12.75
C ASN A 388 -26.35 -1.76 -11.63
N VAL A 389 -25.29 -0.97 -11.85
CA VAL A 389 -24.78 0.01 -10.88
C VAL A 389 -25.54 1.34 -11.04
N ASN A 390 -26.48 1.59 -10.12
CA ASN A 390 -27.48 2.67 -10.19
C ASN A 390 -27.36 3.73 -9.07
N VAL A 391 -26.35 3.63 -8.21
CA VAL A 391 -26.11 4.57 -7.11
C VAL A 391 -25.51 5.89 -7.63
N PRO A 392 -25.76 7.06 -7.00
CA PRO A 392 -25.00 8.27 -7.30
C PRO A 392 -23.50 8.06 -7.05
N ILE A 393 -22.64 8.43 -8.00
CA ILE A 393 -21.19 8.18 -7.92
C ILE A 393 -20.40 9.48 -8.00
N ALA A 394 -19.43 9.65 -7.12
CA ALA A 394 -18.39 10.67 -7.24
C ALA A 394 -17.04 10.01 -7.58
N LEU A 395 -16.53 10.22 -8.79
CA LEU A 395 -15.26 9.64 -9.26
C LEU A 395 -14.11 10.64 -9.04
N PHE A 396 -13.09 10.20 -8.30
CA PHE A 396 -11.87 10.96 -8.04
C PHE A 396 -10.68 10.18 -8.60
N TYR A 397 -9.97 10.74 -9.57
CA TYR A 397 -8.80 10.11 -10.18
C TYR A 397 -7.69 11.13 -10.45
N ALA A 398 -6.48 10.64 -10.66
CA ALA A 398 -5.32 11.46 -10.98
C ALA A 398 -4.65 11.03 -12.30
N GLN A 399 -4.23 12.01 -13.12
CA GLN A 399 -3.61 11.70 -14.43
C GLN A 399 -2.28 10.94 -14.31
N ASN A 400 -1.58 11.14 -13.19
CA ASN A 400 -0.30 10.51 -12.89
C ASN A 400 -0.45 9.19 -12.12
N ASP A 401 -1.67 8.69 -11.91
CA ASP A 401 -1.90 7.37 -11.34
C ASP A 401 -1.46 6.28 -12.33
N TRP A 402 -0.58 5.39 -11.89
CA TRP A 402 -0.02 4.32 -12.71
C TRP A 402 -0.88 3.05 -12.73
N LEU A 403 -1.86 2.95 -11.83
CA LEU A 403 -2.76 1.82 -11.66
C LEU A 403 -4.18 2.15 -12.15
N ALA A 404 -4.76 3.26 -11.69
CA ALA A 404 -6.06 3.75 -12.16
C ALA A 404 -5.87 4.78 -13.28
N GLY A 405 -5.35 4.32 -14.42
CA GLY A 405 -5.03 5.19 -15.55
C GLY A 405 -6.26 5.92 -16.12
N TYR A 406 -6.09 7.17 -16.57
CA TYR A 406 -7.17 7.99 -17.13
C TYR A 406 -8.02 7.28 -18.18
N GLN A 407 -7.39 6.50 -19.08
CA GLN A 407 -8.11 5.78 -20.14
C GLN A 407 -9.05 4.70 -19.58
N ASP A 408 -8.61 4.00 -18.53
CA ASP A 408 -9.41 2.97 -17.88
C ASP A 408 -10.55 3.59 -17.06
N VAL A 409 -10.30 4.70 -16.34
CA VAL A 409 -11.34 5.46 -15.63
C VAL A 409 -12.36 6.05 -16.60
N LYS A 410 -11.91 6.52 -17.77
CA LYS A 410 -12.81 7.00 -18.83
C LYS A 410 -13.66 5.86 -19.40
N LYS A 411 -13.09 4.66 -19.61
CA LYS A 411 -13.83 3.47 -20.02
C LYS A 411 -14.89 3.09 -18.98
N LEU A 412 -14.54 3.11 -17.69
CA LEU A 412 -15.48 2.91 -16.59
C LEU A 412 -16.63 3.91 -16.63
N TYR A 413 -16.31 5.20 -16.72
CA TYR A 413 -17.30 6.26 -16.84
C TYR A 413 -18.30 6.02 -17.98
N THR A 414 -17.83 5.64 -19.17
CA THR A 414 -18.71 5.41 -20.33
C THR A 414 -19.62 4.20 -20.19
N ASN A 415 -19.32 3.26 -19.29
CA ASN A 415 -20.11 2.05 -19.05
C ASN A 415 -21.04 2.18 -17.83
N LEU A 416 -21.03 3.32 -17.13
CA LEU A 416 -21.91 3.58 -15.98
C LEU A 416 -23.11 4.44 -16.43
N HIS A 417 -24.32 4.05 -16.02
CA HIS A 417 -25.57 4.79 -16.33
C HIS A 417 -25.98 5.78 -15.22
N SER A 418 -25.28 5.78 -14.09
CA SER A 418 -25.63 6.53 -12.89
C SER A 418 -25.40 8.04 -13.00
N ALA A 419 -25.99 8.82 -12.08
CA ALA A 419 -25.66 10.23 -11.90
C ALA A 419 -24.23 10.37 -11.35
N ILE A 420 -23.31 10.85 -12.20
CA ILE A 420 -21.87 10.86 -11.89
C ILE A 420 -21.36 12.29 -11.71
N ILE A 421 -20.78 12.56 -10.53
CA ILE A 421 -19.97 13.75 -10.26
C ILE A 421 -18.51 13.37 -10.53
N ILE A 422 -17.81 14.11 -11.38
CA ILE A 422 -16.41 13.84 -11.72
C ILE A 422 -15.53 14.96 -11.19
N LYS A 423 -14.47 14.60 -10.46
CA LYS A 423 -13.38 15.51 -10.12
C LYS A 423 -12.05 14.91 -10.54
N GLU A 424 -11.40 15.59 -11.48
CA GLU A 424 -10.06 15.26 -11.93
C GLU A 424 -9.03 16.05 -11.13
N TYR A 425 -7.98 15.37 -10.67
CA TYR A 425 -6.86 15.98 -9.98
C TYR A 425 -5.60 15.81 -10.83
N SER A 426 -5.02 16.92 -11.28
CA SER A 426 -3.62 16.92 -11.70
C SER A 426 -2.79 17.19 -10.46
N LEU A 427 -2.19 16.15 -9.88
CA LEU A 427 -1.06 16.37 -8.99
C LEU A 427 0.05 16.98 -9.85
N LYS A 428 0.13 18.31 -9.87
CA LYS A 428 1.38 18.98 -10.18
C LYS A 428 2.32 18.48 -9.09
N MET A 429 3.20 17.53 -9.41
CA MET A 429 4.37 17.29 -8.56
C MET A 429 4.89 18.67 -8.24
N SER A 430 4.91 19.04 -6.96
CA SER A 430 5.40 20.35 -6.63
C SER A 430 6.88 20.31 -6.97
N GLU A 431 7.25 20.82 -8.14
CA GLU A 431 8.55 21.45 -8.31
C GLU A 431 8.53 22.66 -7.39
N LYS A 432 8.60 22.42 -6.08
CA LYS A 432 9.20 23.40 -5.21
C LYS A 432 10.58 23.60 -5.82
N PRO A 433 10.95 24.84 -6.21
CA PRO A 433 12.29 25.08 -6.68
C PRO A 433 13.25 24.47 -5.65
N PRO A 434 14.28 23.72 -6.10
CA PRO A 434 15.17 23.00 -5.19
C PRO A 434 15.56 23.95 -4.07
N LYS A 435 15.33 23.56 -2.82
CA LYS A 435 15.78 24.35 -1.67
C LYS A 435 17.26 24.64 -1.94
N LYS A 436 17.62 25.92 -2.03
CA LYS A 436 19.03 26.31 -2.20
C LYS A 436 19.84 25.60 -1.12
N THR A 437 20.86 24.84 -1.52
CA THR A 437 21.78 24.19 -0.56
C THR A 437 22.39 25.24 0.36
N LEU A 438 22.90 24.87 1.53
CA LEU A 438 23.56 25.83 2.39
C LEU A 438 24.79 26.46 1.72
N LEU A 439 25.48 25.75 0.82
CA LEU A 439 26.50 26.34 -0.05
C LEU A 439 25.92 27.49 -0.89
N GLN A 440 24.78 27.27 -1.57
CA GLN A 440 24.11 28.28 -2.39
C GLN A 440 23.47 29.40 -1.56
N LYS A 441 22.95 29.10 -0.36
CA LYS A 441 22.33 30.07 0.55
C LYS A 441 23.38 30.99 1.18
N TYR A 442 24.56 30.46 1.49
CA TYR A 442 25.64 31.22 2.10
C TYR A 442 26.68 31.73 1.12
N GLU A 443 26.54 31.39 -0.16
CA GLU A 443 27.46 31.73 -1.25
C GLU A 443 28.89 31.26 -0.94
N ILE A 444 29.00 30.03 -0.45
CA ILE A 444 30.27 29.36 -0.15
C ILE A 444 30.54 28.36 -1.28
N PRO A 445 31.65 28.51 -2.02
CA PRO A 445 32.09 27.50 -2.98
C PRO A 445 32.48 26.19 -2.28
N VAL A 446 32.26 25.05 -2.93
CA VAL A 446 32.52 23.72 -2.34
C VAL A 446 34.00 23.53 -1.99
N GLU A 447 34.89 24.13 -2.78
CA GLU A 447 36.34 24.15 -2.56
C GLU A 447 36.78 24.84 -1.27
N PHE A 448 35.89 25.60 -0.60
CA PHE A 448 36.19 26.20 0.70
C PHE A 448 35.98 25.21 1.85
N LEU A 449 35.34 24.06 1.60
CA LEU A 449 35.26 22.94 2.54
C LEU A 449 36.54 22.09 2.49
N ASP A 450 37.69 22.75 2.67
CA ASP A 450 39.01 22.14 2.59
C ASP A 450 39.92 22.64 3.72
N PHE A 451 40.83 21.77 4.17
CA PHE A 451 41.76 22.08 5.26
C PHE A 451 42.73 23.21 4.92
N ASP A 452 43.25 23.27 3.70
CA ASP A 452 44.23 24.27 3.28
C ASP A 452 43.58 25.66 3.16
N TYR A 453 42.33 25.70 2.69
CA TYR A 453 41.53 26.92 2.71
C TYR A 453 41.27 27.41 4.14
N LEU A 454 40.77 26.55 5.03
CA LEU A 454 40.47 26.92 6.42
C LEU A 454 41.71 27.35 7.22
N LYS A 455 42.88 26.77 6.91
CA LYS A 455 44.15 27.15 7.54
C LYS A 455 44.51 28.62 7.27
N THR A 456 44.25 29.07 6.05
CA THR A 456 44.60 30.42 5.57
C THR A 456 43.46 31.44 5.70
N CYS A 457 42.22 30.99 5.92
CA CYS A 457 41.05 31.86 6.10
C CYS A 457 41.12 32.70 7.39
N THR A 458 40.97 34.02 7.27
CA THR A 458 40.95 34.98 8.39
C THR A 458 39.55 35.55 8.66
N GLU A 459 38.56 35.26 7.80
CA GLU A 459 37.22 35.82 7.90
C GLU A 459 36.30 34.98 8.80
N ALA A 460 36.13 35.41 10.04
CA ALA A 460 35.30 34.71 11.02
C ALA A 460 33.85 34.40 10.54
N LYS A 461 33.24 35.29 9.75
CA LYS A 461 31.87 35.07 9.22
C LYS A 461 31.81 33.95 8.18
N THR A 462 32.86 33.81 7.37
CA THR A 462 32.98 32.77 6.34
C THR A 462 33.20 31.42 7.01
N VAL A 463 34.09 31.33 8.00
CA VAL A 463 34.27 30.12 8.82
C VAL A 463 32.99 29.76 9.59
N GLU A 464 32.24 30.75 10.09
CA GLU A 464 30.93 30.50 10.75
C GLU A 464 29.90 29.86 9.81
N LYS A 465 29.86 30.28 8.54
CA LYS A 465 29.01 29.67 7.51
C LYS A 465 29.47 28.25 7.18
N ILE A 466 30.78 28.02 7.04
CA ILE A 466 31.37 26.70 6.79
C ILE A 466 31.03 25.73 7.93
N VAL A 467 31.15 26.15 9.20
CA VAL A 467 30.75 25.31 10.34
C VAL A 467 29.26 24.95 10.30
N LYS A 468 28.38 25.90 9.90
CA LYS A 468 26.94 25.62 9.74
C LYS A 468 26.67 24.62 8.60
N ILE A 469 27.41 24.72 7.49
CA ILE A 469 27.32 23.78 6.37
C ILE A 469 27.79 22.39 6.81
N LEU A 470 28.96 22.27 7.43
CA LEU A 470 29.51 20.99 7.86
C LEU A 470 28.65 20.29 8.93
N ARG A 471 28.11 21.04 9.91
CA ARG A 471 27.18 20.51 10.92
C ARG A 471 25.85 20.03 10.34
N SER A 472 25.42 20.57 9.20
CA SER A 472 24.16 20.18 8.57
C SER A 472 24.22 18.80 7.93
N GLY A 473 25.43 18.34 7.54
CA GLY A 473 25.64 17.11 6.79
C GLY A 473 25.21 17.18 5.32
N GLU A 474 24.76 18.33 4.79
CA GLU A 474 24.28 18.47 3.40
C GLU A 474 25.32 18.07 2.35
N GLU A 475 26.60 18.35 2.60
CA GLU A 475 27.72 18.05 1.68
C GLU A 475 28.44 16.74 2.00
N GLY A 476 28.02 16.03 3.05
CA GLY A 476 28.68 14.82 3.56
C GLY A 476 29.16 14.95 5.02
N TYR A 477 29.55 13.83 5.62
CA TYR A 477 29.99 13.75 7.01
C TYR A 477 31.52 13.78 7.13
N TYR A 478 32.07 14.92 7.56
CA TYR A 478 33.51 15.15 7.66
C TYR A 478 33.89 15.60 9.08
N PRO A 479 33.98 14.67 10.05
CA PRO A 479 34.14 15.01 11.46
C PRO A 479 35.45 15.75 11.75
N ASP A 480 36.56 15.38 11.09
CA ASP A 480 37.86 16.02 11.28
C ASP A 480 37.89 17.46 10.72
N LEU A 481 37.28 17.65 9.54
CA LEU A 481 37.16 18.97 8.92
C LEU A 481 36.21 19.88 9.70
N GLN A 482 35.09 19.34 10.18
CA GLN A 482 34.15 20.06 11.03
C GLN A 482 34.84 20.51 12.32
N LYS A 483 35.57 19.62 13.00
CA LYS A 483 36.31 19.96 14.21
C LYS A 483 37.37 21.03 13.93
N PHE A 484 38.12 20.90 12.84
CA PHE A 484 39.12 21.90 12.43
C PHE A 484 38.48 23.27 12.15
N ALA A 485 37.34 23.31 11.45
CA ALA A 485 36.59 24.54 11.21
C ALA A 485 36.04 25.17 12.50
N GLU A 486 35.56 24.36 13.45
CA GLU A 486 35.10 24.83 14.76
C GLU A 486 36.23 25.40 15.60
N ASP A 487 37.39 24.76 15.63
CA ASP A 487 38.56 25.25 16.36
C ASP A 487 39.10 26.53 15.72
N LYS A 488 39.15 26.60 14.39
CA LYS A 488 39.47 27.83 13.65
C LYS A 488 38.48 28.96 13.96
N LEU A 489 37.18 28.64 14.06
CA LEU A 489 36.16 29.63 14.42
C LEU A 489 36.32 30.09 15.87
N LYS A 490 36.74 29.23 16.81
CA LYS A 490 37.04 29.63 18.19
C LYS A 490 38.23 30.60 18.25
N GLU A 491 39.27 30.37 17.45
CA GLU A 491 40.41 31.30 17.34
C GLU A 491 39.98 32.68 16.84
N LEU A 492 39.18 32.71 15.76
CA LEU A 492 38.79 33.96 15.10
C LEU A 492 37.64 34.68 15.80
N LYS A 493 36.72 33.95 16.43
CA LYS A 493 35.48 34.47 17.04
C LYS A 493 34.95 33.52 18.13
N PRO A 494 35.56 33.52 19.33
CA PRO A 494 35.20 32.59 20.42
C PRO A 494 33.76 32.75 20.91
N ASN A 495 33.18 33.95 20.79
CA ASN A 495 31.81 34.26 21.21
C ASN A 495 30.76 34.05 20.10
N SER A 496 31.06 33.25 19.08
CA SER A 496 30.12 32.98 17.98
C SER A 496 28.81 32.37 18.49
N LYS A 497 27.68 32.80 17.92
CA LYS A 497 26.35 32.27 18.26
C LYS A 497 26.24 30.78 17.95
N VAL A 498 27.08 30.25 17.06
CA VAL A 498 27.14 28.82 16.69
C VAL A 498 27.54 27.92 17.86
N PHE A 499 28.20 28.45 18.89
CA PHE A 499 28.57 27.71 20.09
C PHE A 499 27.53 27.81 21.21
N ARG A 500 26.45 28.57 21.03
CA ARG A 500 25.38 28.65 22.01
C ARG A 500 24.49 27.41 21.91
N VAL A 501 24.25 26.78 23.05
CA VAL A 501 23.24 25.72 23.18
C VAL A 501 21.94 26.40 23.58
N GLU A 502 20.86 26.16 22.84
CA GLU A 502 19.53 26.62 23.24
C GLU A 502 18.98 25.65 24.30
N GLU A 503 18.73 26.14 25.52
CA GLU A 503 17.97 25.40 26.52
C GLU A 503 16.47 25.59 26.24
N PRO A 504 15.65 24.52 26.22
CA PRO A 504 14.22 24.65 25.99
C PRO A 504 13.56 25.44 27.12
N ALA A 505 12.81 26.47 26.76
CA ALA A 505 12.03 27.25 27.72
C ALA A 505 11.01 26.34 28.42
N VAL A 506 11.12 26.24 29.75
CA VAL A 506 10.16 25.53 30.61
C VAL A 506 8.75 26.01 30.29
N LYS A 507 7.88 25.10 29.85
CA LYS A 507 6.47 25.40 29.55
C LYS A 507 5.80 25.93 30.83
N ILE A 508 5.40 27.19 30.83
CA ILE A 508 4.59 27.80 31.88
C ILE A 508 3.25 27.04 31.92
N GLN A 509 3.01 26.30 33.00
CA GLN A 509 1.69 25.74 33.29
C GLN A 509 0.68 26.89 33.38
N THR A 510 -0.24 26.95 32.43
CA THR A 510 -1.33 27.92 32.46
C THR A 510 -2.30 27.52 33.59
N PRO A 511 -2.65 28.40 34.55
CA PRO A 511 -3.54 28.03 35.63
C PRO A 511 -4.95 27.76 35.08
N MET A 512 -5.56 26.66 35.54
CA MET A 512 -6.95 26.34 35.25
C MET A 512 -7.87 27.52 35.55
N ARG A 513 -8.62 27.97 34.54
CA ARG A 513 -9.73 28.91 34.70
C ARG A 513 -10.74 28.30 35.69
N LYS A 514 -10.91 28.94 36.84
CA LYS A 514 -12.04 28.70 37.76
C LYS A 514 -13.34 28.82 36.97
N LYS A 515 -14.14 27.75 36.93
CA LYS A 515 -15.55 27.82 36.53
C LYS A 515 -16.25 28.79 37.49
N ARG A 516 -16.95 29.78 36.94
CA ARG A 516 -17.96 30.56 37.66
C ARG A 516 -19.31 29.92 37.40
N ASN A 517 -20.03 29.78 38.51
CA ASN A 517 -21.38 29.26 38.75
C ASN A 517 -21.49 27.73 38.77
#